data_AF-A0A1B3W5G1-F1
#
_entry.id   AF-A0A1B3W5G1-F1
#
_cell.length_a   1.000
_cell.length_b   1.000
_cell.length_c   1.000
_cell.angle_alpha   90.00
_cell.angle_beta   90.00
_cell.angle_gamma   90.00
#
_symmetry.space_group_name_H-M   'P 1'
#
loop_
_entity.id
_entity.type
_entity.pdbx_description
1 polymer ?
#
loop_
_entity_poly.entity_id
_entity_poly.type
_entity_poly.pdbx_seq_one_letter_code
_entity_poly.pdbx_strand_id
1 'polypeptide(L)'
;MSWDNVQRQALEAMGYVLLRQVEPAAGEVPEGALYEALLRAAGRDRSSPDAAALCRSWPSPAELRDPAAKRALWPQLRALRRRPPA
;
A
#
# COMPACT_ATOMS: atom_id res chain seq x y z
N MET A 1 -9.82 -14.76 -11.93
CA MET A 1 -10.21 -16.14 -11.58
C MET A 1 -10.46 -16.18 -10.08
N SER A 2 -11.72 -16.23 -9.64
CA SER A 2 -12.10 -16.33 -8.22
C SER A 2 -12.49 -17.78 -7.93
N TRP A 3 -12.02 -18.33 -6.82
CA TRP A 3 -12.33 -19.70 -6.41
C TRP A 3 -13.78 -19.80 -5.91
N ASP A 4 -14.54 -20.74 -6.43
CA ASP A 4 -15.91 -20.99 -5.97
C ASP A 4 -15.90 -21.62 -4.55
N ASN A 5 -17.09 -21.73 -3.97
CA ASN A 5 -17.24 -22.22 -2.59
C ASN A 5 -16.85 -23.70 -2.47
N VAL A 6 -17.16 -24.52 -3.47
CA VAL A 6 -16.88 -25.96 -3.47
C VAL A 6 -15.37 -26.22 -3.52
N GLN A 7 -14.67 -25.49 -4.38
CA GLN A 7 -13.21 -25.56 -4.50
C GLN A 7 -12.51 -25.16 -3.19
N ARG A 8 -13.02 -24.13 -2.50
CA ARG A 8 -12.49 -23.71 -1.20
C ARG A 8 -12.70 -24.77 -0.12
N GLN A 9 -13.90 -25.34 -0.03
CA GLN A 9 -14.18 -26.43 0.91
C GLN A 9 -13.31 -27.66 0.67
N ALA A 10 -13.04 -28.01 -0.59
CA ALA A 10 -12.15 -29.11 -0.93
C ALA A 10 -10.71 -28.86 -0.45
N LEU A 11 -10.19 -27.64 -0.60
CA LEU A 11 -8.87 -27.27 -0.06
C LEU A 11 -8.82 -27.32 1.47
N GLU A 12 -9.85 -26.80 2.15
CA GLU A 12 -9.95 -26.85 3.61
C GLU A 12 -10.00 -28.30 4.11
N ALA A 13 -10.76 -29.18 3.44
CA ALA A 13 -10.86 -30.60 3.78
C ALA A 13 -9.52 -31.35 3.59
N MET A 14 -8.68 -30.91 2.64
CA MET A 14 -7.32 -31.41 2.46
C MET A 14 -6.32 -30.82 3.49
N GLY A 15 -6.77 -29.95 4.40
CA GLY A 15 -5.95 -29.36 5.46
C GLY A 15 -5.18 -28.11 5.05
N TYR A 16 -5.50 -27.49 3.90
CA TYR A 16 -4.86 -26.25 3.48
C TYR A 16 -5.49 -25.03 4.16
N VAL A 17 -4.63 -24.13 4.65
CA VAL A 17 -5.06 -22.83 5.19
C VAL A 17 -5.27 -21.84 4.05
N LEU A 18 -6.51 -21.41 3.86
CA LEU A 18 -6.87 -20.41 2.87
C LEU A 18 -6.60 -19.00 3.39
N LEU A 19 -5.61 -18.33 2.79
CA LEU A 19 -5.37 -16.90 3.05
C LEU A 19 -6.33 -16.05 2.22
N ARG A 20 -7.13 -15.24 2.90
CA ARG A 20 -7.95 -14.20 2.29
C ARG A 20 -7.08 -12.97 2.03
N GLN A 21 -7.23 -12.36 0.84
CA GLN A 21 -6.76 -10.99 0.65
C GLN A 21 -7.66 -10.02 1.42
N VAL A 22 -7.06 -9.25 2.32
CA VAL A 22 -7.71 -8.16 3.02
C VAL A 22 -7.21 -6.88 2.39
N GLU A 23 -8.11 -6.14 1.74
CA GLU A 23 -7.83 -4.75 1.42
C GLU A 23 -7.80 -3.95 2.74
N PRO A 24 -6.79 -3.09 2.94
CA PRO A 24 -6.69 -2.29 4.15
C PRO A 24 -7.96 -1.43 4.32
N ALA A 25 -8.43 -1.28 5.56
CA ALA A 25 -9.62 -0.49 5.84
C ALA A 25 -9.45 0.96 5.34
N ALA A 26 -10.55 1.60 4.95
CA ALA A 26 -10.54 2.98 4.47
C ALA A 26 -10.07 3.95 5.57
N GLY A 27 -8.77 4.21 5.63
CA GLY A 27 -8.15 5.01 6.69
C GLY A 27 -6.85 4.41 7.24
N GLU A 28 -6.57 3.14 6.96
CA GLU A 28 -5.34 2.49 7.42
C GLU A 28 -4.18 2.75 6.46
N VAL A 29 -2.99 2.99 7.04
CA VAL A 29 -1.75 3.13 6.28
C VAL A 29 -1.24 1.72 5.95
N PRO A 30 -1.11 1.34 4.66
CA PRO A 30 -0.65 0.02 4.27
C PRO A 30 0.68 -0.36 4.95
N GLU A 31 0.77 -1.60 5.42
CA GLU A 31 2.00 -2.13 6.03
C GLU A 31 3.14 -2.28 5.02
N GLY A 32 4.37 -2.30 5.55
CA GLY A 32 5.58 -2.61 4.78
C GLY A 32 6.56 -1.45 4.61
N ALA A 33 7.84 -1.82 4.48
CA ALA A 33 8.97 -0.89 4.46
C ALA A 33 8.93 0.12 3.29
N LEU A 34 8.27 -0.22 2.18
CA LEU A 34 8.12 0.70 1.04
C LEU A 34 7.28 1.91 1.43
N TYR A 35 6.10 1.71 2.01
CA TYR A 35 5.20 2.79 2.39
C TYR A 35 5.81 3.66 3.50
N GLU A 36 6.54 3.05 4.44
CA GLU A 36 7.30 3.78 5.45
C GLU A 36 8.38 4.68 4.85
N ALA A 37 9.13 4.17 3.86
CA ALA A 37 10.14 4.95 3.18
C ALA A 37 9.53 6.11 2.37
N LEU A 38 8.39 5.89 1.71
CA LEU A 38 7.68 6.91 0.95
C LEU A 38 7.09 8.00 1.86
N LEU A 39 6.47 7.63 2.99
CA LEU A 39 5.98 8.59 3.99
C LEU A 39 7.14 9.43 4.53
N ARG A 40 8.25 8.79 4.92
CA ARG A 40 9.45 9.51 5.38
C ARG A 40 10.00 10.46 4.31
N ALA A 41 10.02 10.03 3.05
CA ALA A 41 10.45 10.88 1.93
C ALA A 41 9.51 12.07 1.69
N ALA A 42 8.22 11.92 1.98
CA ALA A 42 7.22 12.98 1.98
C ALA A 42 7.21 13.84 3.25
N GLY A 43 8.06 13.54 4.25
CA GLY A 43 8.08 14.24 5.53
C GLY A 43 6.93 13.89 6.48
N ARG A 44 6.32 12.71 6.30
CA ARG A 44 5.21 12.19 7.12
C ARG A 44 5.60 10.92 7.86
N ASP A 45 4.79 10.58 8.86
CA ASP A 45 4.82 9.32 9.59
C ASP A 45 3.47 8.60 9.51
N ARG A 46 3.35 7.43 10.13
CA ARG A 46 2.10 6.63 10.11
C ARG A 46 0.97 7.31 10.91
N SER A 47 1.31 8.15 11.89
CA SER A 47 0.33 8.90 12.70
C SER A 47 -0.19 10.15 12.02
N SER A 48 0.44 10.58 10.91
CA SER A 48 0.04 11.77 10.18
C SER A 48 -1.39 11.59 9.64
N PRO A 49 -2.29 12.57 9.84
CA PRO A 49 -3.71 12.42 9.51
C PRO A 49 -3.97 12.19 8.01
N ASP A 50 -3.05 12.63 7.15
CA ASP A 50 -3.10 12.46 5.71
C ASP A 50 -2.33 11.23 5.19
N ALA A 51 -1.66 10.46 6.06
CA ALA A 51 -0.80 9.35 5.66
C ALA A 51 -1.53 8.31 4.81
N ALA A 52 -2.71 7.88 5.27
CA ALA A 52 -3.49 6.86 4.57
C ALA A 52 -4.01 7.37 3.21
N ALA A 53 -4.36 8.66 3.11
CA ALA A 53 -4.77 9.27 1.85
C ALA A 53 -3.60 9.38 0.87
N LEU A 54 -2.42 9.76 1.34
CA LEU A 54 -1.20 9.81 0.54
C LEU A 54 -0.82 8.42 0.01
N CYS A 55 -0.84 7.39 0.86
CA CYS A 55 -0.53 6.03 0.42
C CYS A 55 -1.47 5.51 -0.66
N ARG A 56 -2.75 5.90 -0.65
CA ARG A 56 -3.72 5.56 -1.70
C ARG A 56 -3.49 6.33 -3.01
N SER A 57 -2.90 7.52 -2.94
CA SER A 57 -2.63 8.34 -4.13
C SER A 57 -1.38 7.92 -4.89
N TRP A 58 -0.50 7.12 -4.29
CA TRP A 58 0.73 6.69 -4.93
C TRP A 58 0.50 5.51 -5.88
N PRO A 59 1.37 5.35 -6.89
CA PRO A 59 1.35 4.15 -7.72
C PRO A 59 1.50 2.89 -6.88
N SER A 60 0.95 1.79 -7.37
CA SER A 60 1.03 0.51 -6.69
C SER A 60 2.49 0.06 -6.50
N PRO A 61 2.79 -0.78 -5.50
CA PRO A 61 4.14 -1.33 -5.31
C PRO A 61 4.68 -2.06 -6.55
N ALA A 62 3.80 -2.64 -7.37
CA ALA A 62 4.17 -3.29 -8.62
C ALA A 62 4.63 -2.27 -9.67
N GLU A 63 3.91 -1.17 -9.86
CA GLU A 63 4.29 -0.08 -10.77
C GLU A 63 5.58 0.61 -10.31
N LEU A 64 5.76 0.75 -8.99
CA LEU A 64 6.98 1.30 -8.41
C LEU A 64 8.20 0.39 -8.57
N ARG A 65 8.09 -0.78 -9.21
CA ARG A 65 9.30 -1.54 -9.63
C ARG A 65 9.96 -0.90 -10.86
N ASP A 66 9.22 -0.15 -11.67
CA ASP A 66 9.75 0.59 -12.81
C ASP A 66 10.57 1.82 -12.35
N PRO A 67 11.84 1.95 -12.77
CA PRO A 67 12.63 3.15 -12.53
C PRO A 67 11.98 4.46 -13.00
N ALA A 68 11.25 4.46 -14.11
CA ALA A 68 10.60 5.66 -14.64
C ALA A 68 9.47 6.12 -13.69
N ALA A 69 8.64 5.19 -13.21
CA ALA A 69 7.59 5.47 -12.23
C ALA A 69 8.16 6.07 -10.93
N LYS A 70 9.25 5.51 -10.40
CA LYS A 70 9.93 6.09 -9.22
C LYS A 70 10.41 7.52 -9.47
N ARG A 71 11.03 7.78 -10.63
CA ARG A 71 11.56 9.11 -10.99
C ARG A 71 10.43 10.13 -11.15
N ALA A 72 9.27 9.73 -11.65
CA ALA A 72 8.09 10.58 -11.75
C ALA A 72 7.48 10.93 -10.38
N LEU A 73 7.55 10.01 -9.42
CA LEU A 73 7.03 10.23 -8.06
C LEU A 73 7.93 11.14 -7.21
N TRP A 74 9.25 11.10 -7.41
CA TRP A 74 10.22 11.78 -6.55
C TRP A 74 10.03 13.31 -6.40
N PRO A 75 9.70 14.08 -7.46
CA PRO A 75 9.36 15.50 -7.33
C PRO A 75 8.16 15.76 -6.41
N GLN A 76 7.13 14.90 -6.46
CA GLN A 76 5.90 15.05 -5.66
C GLN A 76 6.21 14.84 -4.18
N LEU A 77 6.97 13.81 -3.83
CA LEU A 77 7.39 13.55 -2.44
C LEU A 77 8.20 14.72 -1.87
N ARG A 78 9.12 15.29 -2.67
CA ARG A 78 9.91 16.46 -2.26
C ARG A 78 9.06 17.72 -2.08
N ALA A 79 8.04 17.92 -2.91
CA ALA A 79 7.09 19.01 -2.77
C ALA A 79 6.26 18.85 -1.48
N LEU A 80 5.79 17.64 -1.19
CA LEU A 80 5.08 17.31 0.05
C LEU A 80 5.94 17.58 1.29
N ARG A 81 7.22 17.17 1.28
CA ARG A 81 8.14 17.40 2.40
C ARG A 81 8.41 18.87 2.69
N ARG A 82 8.32 19.74 1.68
CA ARG A 82 8.49 21.20 1.86
C ARG A 82 7.26 21.84 2.48
N ARG A 83 6.10 21.20 2.37
CA ARG A 83 4.86 21.68 2.94
C ARG A 83 4.76 21.17 4.39
N PRO A 84 4.46 22.03 5.37
CA PRO A 84 4.20 21.58 6.72
C PRO A 84 3.04 20.58 6.73
N PRO A 85 3.09 19.57 7.62
CA PRO A 85 1.93 18.73 7.85
C PRO A 85 0.75 19.59 8.31
N ALA A 86 -0.35 19.50 7.56
CA ALA A 86 -1.63 20.13 7.91
C ALA A 86 -2.33 19.32 9.01
#